data_AF-A0A117KEI5-F1
#
_entry.id   AF-A0A117KEI5-F1
#
_cell.length_a   1.000
_cell.length_b   1.000
_cell.length_c   1.000
_cell.angle_alpha   90.00
_cell.angle_beta   90.00
_cell.angle_gamma   90.00
#
_symmetry.space_group_name_H-M   'P 1'
#
loop_
_entity.id
_entity.type
_entity.pdbx_description
1 polymer ?
#
loop_
_entity_poly.entity_id
_entity_poly.type
_entity_poly.pdbx_seq_one_letter_code
_entity_poly.pdbx_strand_id
1 'polypeptide(L)'
;MPTTKKAIELVSQKYHSPIIVLGNNKQGINNCILDTNNGTLFSFSENNSFTFKDKHGNFWLTIPKSFVFNDKHYYPKIGDVFTRTDGIKYFFKTGDEVVNVASAYFEKYIDIYYGFNVQWKLCYFSENEEDRKCHYKLVDQKFKSAMYDKIKAYISIN
;
A
#
# COMPACT_ATOMS: atom_id res chain seq x y z
N MET A 1 15.05 -8.88 -1.30
CA MET A 1 14.27 -9.44 -0.17
C MET A 1 13.36 -10.53 -0.73
N PRO A 2 13.10 -11.65 -0.03
CA PRO A 2 12.19 -12.67 -0.52
C PRO A 2 10.79 -12.10 -0.78
N THR A 3 10.17 -12.41 -1.91
CA THR A 3 8.85 -11.92 -2.36
C THR A 3 7.78 -12.05 -1.27
N THR A 4 7.71 -13.23 -0.65
CA THR A 4 6.76 -13.57 0.40
C THR A 4 6.98 -12.73 1.66
N LYS A 5 8.24 -12.41 2.00
CA LYS A 5 8.55 -11.53 3.14
C LYS A 5 7.99 -10.13 2.92
N LYS A 6 8.14 -9.58 1.70
CA LYS A 6 7.60 -8.25 1.36
C LYS A 6 6.07 -8.22 1.38
N ALA A 7 5.43 -9.27 0.88
CA ALA A 7 3.98 -9.40 0.94
C ALA A 7 3.46 -9.51 2.39
N ILE A 8 4.14 -10.28 3.24
CA ILE A 8 3.84 -10.39 4.68
C ILE A 8 4.03 -9.05 5.38
N GLU A 9 5.12 -8.34 5.08
CA GLU A 9 5.38 -7.02 5.65
C GLU A 9 4.26 -6.03 5.31
N LEU A 10 3.78 -6.00 4.06
CA LEU A 10 2.64 -5.18 3.65
C LEU A 10 1.38 -5.47 4.49
N VAL A 11 0.94 -6.73 4.58
CA VAL A 11 -0.27 -7.05 5.37
C VAL A 11 -0.07 -6.87 6.88
N SER A 12 1.17 -6.77 7.35
CA SER A 12 1.46 -6.53 8.76
C SER A 12 1.43 -5.05 9.14
N GLN A 13 1.44 -4.13 8.15
CA GLN A 13 1.41 -2.70 8.39
C GLN A 13 0.07 -2.22 8.95
N LYS A 14 0.10 -1.01 9.49
CA LYS A 14 -1.06 -0.26 9.89
C LYS A 14 -1.31 0.84 8.87
N TYR A 15 -2.56 0.96 8.45
CA TYR A 15 -2.95 1.86 7.37
C TYR A 15 -4.02 2.82 7.86
N HIS A 16 -4.05 4.01 7.26
CA HIS A 16 -5.19 4.90 7.42
C HIS A 16 -6.43 4.31 6.71
N SER A 17 -7.62 4.64 7.22
CA SER A 17 -8.87 4.45 6.47
C SER A 17 -8.73 5.11 5.10
N PRO A 18 -9.10 4.44 3.99
CA PRO A 18 -10.07 3.34 3.84
C PRO A 18 -9.47 1.92 3.74
N ILE A 19 -8.20 1.74 4.08
CA ILE A 19 -7.51 0.46 3.83
C ILE A 19 -7.86 -0.55 4.93
N ILE A 20 -8.29 -1.74 4.50
CA ILE A 20 -8.59 -2.88 5.37
C ILE A 20 -7.64 -4.03 5.04
N VAL A 21 -6.96 -4.55 6.05
CA VAL A 21 -6.23 -5.82 5.94
C VAL A 21 -7.13 -6.95 6.42
N LEU A 22 -7.32 -7.95 5.57
CA LEU A 22 -8.07 -9.17 5.87
C LEU A 22 -7.12 -10.36 5.77
N GLY A 23 -6.76 -10.92 6.92
CA GLY A 23 -5.79 -12.00 7.01
C GLY A 23 -5.16 -11.96 8.39
N ASN A 24 -5.38 -13.00 9.19
CA ASN A 24 -4.86 -13.05 10.54
C ASN A 24 -4.50 -14.48 10.95
N ASN A 25 -3.74 -15.17 10.11
CA ASN A 25 -3.11 -16.42 10.52
C ASN A 25 -1.64 -16.33 10.20
N LYS A 26 -0.80 -16.50 11.23
CA LYS A 26 0.65 -16.73 11.14
C LYS A 26 1.03 -17.88 10.17
N GLN A 27 0.04 -18.61 9.67
CA GLN A 27 0.15 -19.72 8.72
C GLN A 27 0.15 -19.24 7.26
N GLY A 28 -0.60 -18.18 6.90
CA GLY A 28 -0.51 -17.58 5.57
C GLY A 28 -1.55 -18.06 4.55
N ILE A 29 -2.52 -18.90 4.95
CA ILE A 29 -3.45 -19.61 4.06
C ILE A 29 -4.04 -18.69 2.97
N ASN A 30 -4.57 -17.51 3.35
CA ASN A 30 -4.95 -16.43 2.45
C ASN A 30 -4.86 -15.09 3.20
N ASN A 31 -4.10 -14.14 2.66
CA ASN A 31 -4.07 -12.77 3.17
C ASN A 31 -4.43 -11.79 2.06
N CYS A 32 -5.10 -10.70 2.40
CA CYS A 32 -5.36 -9.62 1.47
C CYS A 32 -5.39 -8.24 2.13
N ILE A 33 -5.17 -7.22 1.31
CA ILE A 33 -5.30 -5.80 1.64
C ILE A 33 -6.26 -5.20 0.61
N LEU A 34 -7.29 -4.53 1.09
CA LEU A 34 -8.36 -3.94 0.31
C LEU A 34 -8.43 -2.43 0.58
N ASP A 35 -8.36 -1.64 -0.48
CA ASP A 35 -8.81 -0.26 -0.46
C ASP A 35 -10.33 -0.23 -0.67
N THR A 36 -11.08 0.09 0.37
CA THR A 36 -12.54 0.10 0.29
C THR A 36 -13.13 1.28 -0.50
N ASN A 37 -12.35 2.34 -0.75
CA ASN A 37 -12.84 3.50 -1.52
C ASN A 37 -12.92 3.21 -3.02
N ASN A 38 -12.00 2.42 -3.56
CA ASN A 38 -11.91 2.18 -5.01
C ASN A 38 -11.81 0.71 -5.42
N GLY A 39 -11.82 -0.22 -4.45
CA GLY A 39 -11.79 -1.66 -4.71
C GLY A 39 -10.43 -2.19 -5.20
N THR A 40 -9.34 -1.42 -5.04
CA THR A 40 -7.97 -1.91 -5.25
C THR A 40 -7.68 -2.99 -4.23
N LEU A 41 -7.21 -4.15 -4.69
CA LEU A 41 -7.06 -5.34 -3.87
C LEU A 41 -5.71 -6.00 -4.14
N PHE A 42 -4.98 -6.33 -3.08
CA PHE A 42 -3.85 -7.23 -3.15
C PHE A 42 -4.16 -8.48 -2.34
N SER A 43 -3.92 -9.67 -2.89
CA SER A 43 -4.08 -10.94 -2.16
C SER A 43 -2.95 -11.91 -2.47
N PHE A 44 -2.61 -12.73 -1.49
CA PHE A 44 -1.63 -13.80 -1.66
C PHE A 44 -1.94 -15.01 -0.78
N SER A 45 -1.36 -16.15 -1.16
CA SER A 45 -1.52 -17.45 -0.49
C SER A 45 -0.17 -18.12 -0.24
N GLU A 46 -0.14 -19.15 0.60
CA GLU A 46 1.05 -19.95 0.94
C GLU A 46 1.78 -20.54 -0.29
N ASN A 47 1.06 -20.77 -1.39
CA ASN A 47 1.64 -21.34 -2.61
C ASN A 47 2.40 -20.32 -3.49
N ASN A 48 2.79 -19.17 -2.92
CA ASN A 48 3.40 -18.05 -3.64
C ASN A 48 2.57 -17.57 -4.84
N SER A 49 1.25 -17.72 -4.77
CA SER A 49 0.32 -17.12 -5.73
C SER A 49 -0.02 -15.72 -5.27
N PHE A 50 0.26 -14.72 -6.11
CA PHE A 50 0.01 -13.31 -5.82
C PHE A 50 -0.98 -12.75 -6.85
N THR A 51 -1.86 -11.88 -6.39
CA THR A 51 -2.85 -11.19 -7.22
C THR A 51 -2.97 -9.75 -6.77
N PHE A 52 -2.90 -8.82 -7.73
CA PHE A 52 -3.20 -7.42 -7.51
C PHE A 52 -4.26 -6.97 -8.51
N LYS A 53 -5.29 -6.29 -8.03
CA LYS A 53 -6.34 -5.66 -8.83
C LYS A 53 -6.28 -4.17 -8.60
N ASP A 54 -6.17 -3.38 -9.67
CA ASP A 54 -6.20 -1.91 -9.56
C ASP A 54 -7.63 -1.34 -9.49
N LYS A 55 -7.71 -0.03 -9.27
CA LYS A 55 -8.98 0.74 -9.27
C LYS A 55 -9.75 0.70 -10.60
N HIS A 56 -9.11 0.29 -11.70
CA HIS A 56 -9.73 0.16 -13.02
C HIS A 56 -10.17 -1.27 -13.30
N GLY A 57 -9.96 -2.20 -12.36
CA GLY A 57 -10.30 -3.60 -12.50
C GLY A 57 -9.25 -4.44 -13.23
N ASN A 58 -8.10 -3.89 -13.61
CA ASN A 58 -7.02 -4.66 -14.21
C ASN A 58 -6.32 -5.54 -13.18
N PHE A 59 -5.84 -6.70 -13.61
CA PHE A 59 -5.24 -7.71 -12.76
C PHE A 59 -3.77 -7.95 -13.11
N TRP A 60 -2.92 -8.00 -12.08
CA TRP A 60 -1.56 -8.52 -12.14
C TRP A 60 -1.52 -9.82 -11.36
N LEU A 61 -1.14 -10.90 -12.02
CA LEU A 61 -1.26 -12.25 -11.51
C LEU A 61 0.07 -12.98 -11.65
N THR A 62 0.43 -13.77 -10.65
CA THR A 62 1.36 -14.87 -10.89
C THR A 62 0.76 -15.87 -11.86
N ILE A 63 1.62 -16.52 -12.63
CA ILE A 63 1.20 -17.48 -13.65
C ILE A 63 0.47 -18.66 -13.01
N PRO A 64 -0.81 -18.89 -13.34
CA PRO A 64 -1.50 -20.10 -12.97
C PRO A 64 -1.06 -21.26 -13.86
N LYS A 65 -1.28 -22.50 -13.41
CA LYS A 65 -1.08 -23.69 -14.25
C LYS A 65 -1.93 -23.67 -15.52
N SER A 66 -3.13 -23.12 -15.43
CA SER A 66 -4.04 -22.91 -16.56
C SER A 66 -4.91 -21.69 -16.28
N PHE A 67 -5.28 -20.97 -17.33
CA PHE A 67 -6.17 -19.82 -17.27
C PHE A 67 -7.33 -20.04 -18.24
N VAL A 68 -8.55 -20.03 -17.72
CA VAL A 68 -9.75 -20.10 -18.57
C VAL A 68 -10.19 -18.69 -18.91
N PHE A 69 -10.32 -18.40 -20.19
CA PHE A 69 -10.67 -17.09 -20.70
C PHE A 69 -11.56 -17.23 -21.93
N ASN A 70 -12.72 -16.57 -21.95
CA ASN A 70 -13.72 -16.72 -23.03
C ASN A 70 -13.99 -18.20 -23.39
N ASP A 71 -14.26 -19.03 -22.38
CA ASP A 71 -14.54 -20.48 -22.49
C ASP A 71 -13.41 -21.33 -23.12
N LYS A 72 -12.19 -20.77 -23.23
CA LYS A 72 -11.01 -21.47 -23.74
C LYS A 72 -9.93 -21.58 -22.67
N HIS A 73 -9.24 -22.73 -22.66
CA HIS A 73 -8.09 -22.96 -21.80
C HIS A 73 -6.82 -22.40 -22.42
N TYR A 74 -6.08 -21.62 -21.64
CA TYR A 74 -4.78 -21.06 -21.98
C TYR A 74 -3.73 -21.45 -20.95
N TYR A 75 -2.48 -21.47 -21.38
CA TYR A 75 -1.30 -21.70 -20.55
C TYR A 75 -0.40 -20.46 -20.62
N PRO A 76 -0.69 -19.43 -19.80
CA PRO A 76 -0.03 -18.14 -19.91
C PRO A 76 1.45 -18.21 -19.52
N LYS A 77 2.25 -17.34 -20.12
CA LYS A 77 3.67 -17.15 -19.85
C LYS A 77 3.92 -15.78 -19.20
N ILE A 78 5.13 -15.60 -18.66
CA ILE A 78 5.53 -14.31 -18.07
C ILE A 78 5.50 -13.27 -19.19
N GLY A 79 4.82 -12.16 -18.96
CA GLY A 79 4.67 -11.07 -19.92
C GLY A 79 3.41 -11.16 -20.77
N ASP A 80 2.68 -12.27 -20.75
CA ASP A 80 1.41 -12.38 -21.47
C ASP A 80 0.37 -11.40 -20.91
N VAL A 81 -0.43 -10.85 -21.82
CA VAL A 81 -1.53 -9.95 -21.49
C VAL A 81 -2.79 -10.40 -22.20
N PHE A 82 -3.85 -10.65 -21.43
CA PHE A 82 -5.16 -10.99 -21.96
C PHE A 82 -6.11 -9.83 -21.69
N THR A 83 -6.84 -9.40 -22.72
CA THR A 83 -7.80 -8.29 -22.60
C THR A 83 -9.21 -8.82 -22.82
N ARG A 84 -10.04 -8.69 -21.78
CA ARG A 84 -11.47 -9.06 -21.81
C ARG A 84 -12.24 -8.10 -22.71
N THR A 85 -13.40 -8.53 -23.19
CA THR A 85 -14.25 -7.77 -24.11
C THR A 85 -14.69 -6.41 -23.55
N ASP A 86 -14.73 -6.25 -22.23
CA ASP A 86 -15.01 -5.00 -21.53
C ASP A 86 -13.76 -4.15 -21.24
N GLY A 87 -12.61 -4.52 -21.80
CA GLY A 87 -11.36 -3.77 -21.70
C GLY A 87 -10.49 -4.10 -20.48
N ILE A 88 -10.95 -4.97 -19.56
CA ILE A 88 -10.14 -5.39 -18.40
C ILE A 88 -8.94 -6.21 -18.85
N LYS A 89 -7.76 -5.88 -18.33
CA LYS A 89 -6.51 -6.56 -18.65
C LYS A 89 -6.05 -7.50 -17.54
N TYR A 90 -5.54 -8.66 -17.93
CA TYR A 90 -4.88 -9.63 -17.08
C TYR A 90 -3.41 -9.70 -17.50
N PHE A 91 -2.52 -9.24 -16.63
CA PHE A 91 -1.07 -9.22 -16.81
C PHE A 91 -0.46 -10.39 -16.04
N PHE A 92 0.17 -11.33 -16.74
CA PHE A 92 0.86 -12.44 -16.13
C PHE A 92 2.32 -12.08 -15.85
N LYS A 93 2.69 -12.07 -14.57
CA LYS A 93 3.94 -11.50 -14.07
C LYS A 93 4.63 -12.44 -13.08
N THR A 94 5.88 -12.15 -12.78
CA THR A 94 6.56 -12.79 -11.65
C THR A 94 5.93 -12.36 -10.32
N GLY A 95 6.07 -13.17 -9.27
CA GLY A 95 5.56 -12.80 -7.94
C GLY A 95 6.14 -11.47 -7.45
N ASP A 96 7.44 -11.24 -7.68
CA ASP A 96 8.11 -9.98 -7.33
C ASP A 96 7.48 -8.77 -8.00
N GLU A 97 7.19 -8.85 -9.29
CA GLU A 97 6.53 -7.76 -10.02
C GLU A 97 5.13 -7.49 -9.46
N VAL A 98 4.33 -8.53 -9.18
CA VAL A 98 2.98 -8.35 -8.61
C VAL A 98 3.07 -7.67 -7.24
N VAL A 99 3.97 -8.14 -6.36
CA VAL A 99 4.17 -7.56 -5.03
C VAL A 99 4.69 -6.13 -5.14
N ASN A 100 5.57 -5.82 -6.08
CA ASN A 100 6.08 -4.45 -6.28
C ASN A 100 4.99 -3.49 -6.71
N VAL A 101 4.09 -3.91 -7.61
CA VAL A 101 2.93 -3.09 -8.01
C VAL A 101 2.01 -2.85 -6.81
N ALA A 102 1.73 -3.89 -6.02
CA ALA A 102 0.94 -3.74 -4.79
C ALA A 102 1.60 -2.81 -3.77
N SER A 103 2.92 -2.96 -3.57
CA SER A 103 3.70 -2.13 -2.63
C SER A 103 3.62 -0.65 -3.02
N ALA A 104 3.88 -0.35 -4.29
CA ALA A 104 3.84 1.02 -4.81
C ALA A 104 2.46 1.70 -4.66
N TYR A 105 1.41 0.90 -4.52
CA TYR A 105 0.07 1.39 -4.19
C TYR A 105 -0.11 1.58 -2.68
N PHE A 106 -0.02 0.49 -1.91
CA PHE A 106 -0.44 0.48 -0.51
C PHE A 106 0.52 1.22 0.42
N GLU A 107 1.82 1.27 0.14
CA GLU A 107 2.80 1.96 1.00
C GLU A 107 2.48 3.44 1.22
N LYS A 108 1.78 4.08 0.27
CA LYS A 108 1.33 5.47 0.35
C LYS A 108 0.31 5.74 1.47
N TYR A 109 -0.35 4.68 1.95
CA TYR A 109 -1.41 4.77 2.94
C TYR A 109 -0.97 4.23 4.31
N ILE A 110 0.30 3.84 4.45
CA ILE A 110 0.84 3.39 5.74
C ILE A 110 0.75 4.55 6.72
N ASP A 111 0.14 4.28 7.87
CA ASP A 111 0.08 5.22 8.97
C ASP A 111 1.39 5.15 9.75
N ILE A 112 2.35 6.01 9.38
CA ILE A 112 3.65 6.12 10.05
C ILE A 112 3.53 6.63 11.49
N TYR A 113 2.37 7.20 11.85
CA TYR A 113 2.06 7.70 13.19
C TYR A 113 1.13 6.75 13.95
N TYR A 114 0.91 5.53 13.46
CA TYR A 114 0.05 4.59 14.14
C TYR A 114 0.51 4.36 15.58
N GLY A 115 -0.40 4.53 16.54
CA GLY A 115 -0.09 4.43 17.96
C GLY A 115 0.52 5.70 18.57
N PHE A 116 0.62 6.80 17.82
CA PHE A 116 0.99 8.12 18.30
C PHE A 116 -0.15 9.14 18.09
N ASN A 117 -0.35 9.99 19.10
CA ASN A 117 -1.10 11.22 18.96
C ASN A 117 -0.11 12.31 18.58
N VAL A 118 -0.20 12.80 17.34
CA VAL A 118 0.69 13.86 16.83
C VAL A 118 -0.06 15.18 16.77
N GLN A 119 0.52 16.21 17.37
CA GLN A 119 0.04 17.58 17.33
C GLN A 119 1.03 18.43 16.54
N TRP A 120 0.51 19.13 15.54
CA TRP A 120 1.27 20.00 14.67
C TRP A 120 0.94 21.45 15.00
N LYS A 121 1.95 22.29 15.14
CA LYS A 121 1.81 23.73 15.19
C LYS A 121 2.59 24.34 14.04
N LEU A 122 1.87 25.04 13.18
CA LEU A 122 2.44 25.66 11.99
C LEU A 122 2.36 27.17 12.12
N CYS A 123 3.52 27.83 12.06
CA CYS A 123 3.60 29.28 12.08
C CYS A 123 4.18 29.78 10.76
N TYR A 124 3.51 30.76 10.16
CA TYR A 124 3.96 31.43 8.96
C TYR A 124 4.40 32.84 9.31
N PHE A 125 5.57 33.24 8.81
CA PHE A 125 6.09 34.59 8.97
C PHE A 125 6.40 35.14 7.59
N SER A 126 6.26 36.44 7.41
CA SER A 126 6.71 37.11 6.21
C SER A 126 7.44 38.38 6.59
N GLU A 127 8.60 38.58 6.01
CA GLU A 127 9.45 39.74 6.23
C GLU A 127 9.80 40.36 4.89
N ASN A 128 9.91 41.68 4.83
CA ASN A 128 10.40 42.36 3.65
C ASN A 128 11.90 42.64 3.86
N GLU A 129 12.75 41.92 3.13
CA GLU A 129 14.18 42.17 3.10
C GLU A 129 14.54 42.94 1.83
N GLU A 130 15.00 44.17 2.01
CA GLU A 130 15.53 45.10 1.00
C GLU A 130 14.59 45.43 -0.18
N ASP A 131 14.20 44.45 -0.99
CA ASP A 131 13.24 44.55 -2.10
C ASP A 131 12.45 43.24 -2.36
N ARG A 132 12.51 42.26 -1.46
CA ARG A 132 11.85 40.96 -1.59
C ARG A 132 11.06 40.60 -0.36
N LYS A 133 9.86 40.05 -0.58
CA LYS A 133 9.05 39.47 0.48
C LYS A 133 9.51 38.03 0.73
N CYS A 134 10.22 37.83 1.82
CA CYS A 134 10.64 36.52 2.30
C CYS A 134 9.50 35.88 3.10
N HIS A 135 9.29 34.58 2.91
CA HIS A 135 8.26 33.80 3.61
C HIS A 135 8.93 32.66 4.38
N TYR A 136 8.74 32.63 5.70
CA TYR A 136 9.28 31.60 6.58
C TYR A 136 8.16 30.69 7.09
N LYS A 137 8.49 29.42 7.25
CA LYS A 137 7.59 28.38 7.75
C LYS A 137 8.26 27.67 8.92
N LEU A 138 7.70 27.81 10.11
CA LEU A 138 8.11 27.07 11.29
C LEU A 138 7.12 25.93 11.55
N VAL A 139 7.63 24.70 11.67
CA VAL A 139 6.82 23.50 11.92
C VAL A 139 7.22 22.92 13.28
N ASP A 140 6.45 23.17 14.33
CA ASP A 140 6.63 22.49 15.62
C ASP A 140 5.79 21.21 15.64
N GLN A 141 6.44 20.08 15.88
CA GLN A 141 5.81 18.76 15.97
C GLN A 141 5.91 18.24 17.39
N LYS A 142 4.80 17.78 17.94
CA LYS A 142 4.75 17.10 19.23
C LYS A 142 4.06 15.77 19.04
N PHE A 143 4.59 14.72 19.62
CA PHE A 143 3.93 13.42 19.64
C PHE A 143 3.80 12.90 21.06
N LYS A 144 2.84 12.02 21.30
CA LYS A 144 2.67 11.26 22.54
C LYS A 144 2.20 9.85 22.16
N SER A 145 2.55 8.83 22.95
CA SER A 145 1.93 7.51 22.76
C SER A 145 0.41 7.60 22.90
N ALA A 146 -0.31 7.03 21.93
CA ALA A 146 -1.77 6.88 22.00
C ALA A 146 -2.19 5.72 22.93
N MET A 147 -1.28 4.79 23.23
CA MET A 147 -1.57 3.60 24.06
C MET A 147 -1.14 3.76 25.52
N TYR A 148 -0.18 4.63 25.81
CA TYR A 148 0.39 4.78 27.16
C TYR A 148 0.40 6.24 27.60
N ASP A 149 -0.56 6.62 28.43
CA ASP A 149 -0.72 8.01 28.88
C ASP A 149 0.43 8.56 29.71
N LYS A 150 1.21 7.67 30.33
CA LYS A 150 2.31 8.03 31.23
C LYS A 150 3.60 8.40 30.50
N ILE A 151 3.74 8.05 29.23
CA ILE A 151 4.95 8.36 28.44
C ILE A 151 4.76 9.74 27.80
N LYS A 152 5.47 10.75 28.31
CA LYS A 152 5.54 12.10 27.76
C LYS A 152 6.94 12.32 27.16
N ALA A 153 7.08 12.11 25.86
CA ALA A 153 8.31 12.38 25.12
C ALA A 153 7.98 13.28 23.93
N TYR A 154 8.70 14.38 23.76
CA TYR A 154 8.48 15.35 22.68
C TYR A 154 9.80 15.57 21.96
N ILE A 155 9.78 15.57 20.62
CA ILE A 155 10.92 16.00 19.80
C ILE A 155 10.41 17.13 18.92
N SER A 156 10.93 18.34 19.13
CA SER A 156 10.71 19.47 18.23
C SER A 156 11.83 19.48 17.19
N ILE A 157 11.49 19.69 15.92
CA ILE A 157 12.43 19.76 14.80
C ILE A 157 12.23 21.13 14.16
N ASN A 158 13.30 21.92 14.06
CA ASN A 158 13.35 23.18 13.32
C ASN A 158 13.82 22.94 11.90
#